data_AF-A0A6M0SB15-F1
#
_entry.id   AF-A0A6M0SB15-F1
#
_cell.length_a   1.000
_cell.length_b   1.000
_cell.length_c   1.000
_cell.angle_alpha   90.00
_cell.angle_beta   90.00
_cell.angle_gamma   90.00
#
_symmetry.space_group_name_H-M   'P 1'
#
loop_
_entity.id
_entity.type
_entity.pdbx_description
1 polymer ?
#
loop_
_entity_poly.entity_id
_entity_poly.type
_entity_poly.pdbx_seq_one_letter_code
_entity_poly.pdbx_strand_id
1 'polypeptide(L)'
;MSDFNQAKMLEVIHNALLVQQELNQAIAQLMAELQAEKSENQWSSLEDGAKALGPIFSARKILDDIKAGYLKYGTHYIDTSNGNRPTYAVKVKALRKVYENLPEKRQRYRPHDKKSA
;
A
#
# COMPACT_ATOMS: atom_id res chain seq x y z
N MET A 1 -43.79 39.41 -9.64
CA MET A 1 -42.40 39.62 -9.20
C MET A 1 -41.90 38.53 -8.24
N SER A 2 -42.75 37.71 -7.59
CA SER A 2 -42.32 36.62 -6.70
C SER A 2 -41.67 35.44 -7.42
N ASP A 3 -42.20 35.03 -8.58
CA ASP A 3 -41.84 33.75 -9.20
C ASP A 3 -40.42 33.75 -9.79
N PHE A 4 -39.96 34.91 -10.27
CA PHE A 4 -38.60 35.11 -10.75
C PHE A 4 -37.54 34.97 -9.64
N ASN A 5 -37.86 35.41 -8.43
CA ASN A 5 -36.99 35.23 -7.26
C ASN A 5 -36.99 33.77 -6.77
N GLN A 6 -38.12 33.06 -6.93
CA GLN A 6 -38.23 31.66 -6.57
C GLN A 6 -37.43 30.76 -7.53
N ALA A 7 -37.46 31.04 -8.84
CA ALA A 7 -36.66 30.30 -9.83
C ALA A 7 -35.15 30.44 -9.60
N LYS A 8 -34.66 31.66 -9.34
CA LYS A 8 -33.25 31.90 -9.01
C LYS A 8 -32.82 31.20 -7.72
N MET A 9 -33.69 31.17 -6.72
CA MET A 9 -33.41 30.48 -5.46
C MET A 9 -33.28 28.97 -5.67
N LEU A 10 -34.16 28.37 -6.49
CA LEU A 10 -34.09 26.95 -6.86
C LEU A 10 -32.81 26.63 -7.63
N GLU A 11 -32.39 27.50 -8.54
CA GLU A 11 -31.12 27.35 -9.27
C GLU A 11 -29.91 27.38 -8.34
N VAL A 12 -29.87 28.33 -7.39
CA VAL A 12 -28.81 28.42 -6.38
C VAL A 12 -28.79 27.18 -5.49
N ILE A 13 -29.95 26.69 -5.05
CA ILE A 13 -30.05 25.46 -4.25
C ILE A 13 -29.58 24.25 -5.06
N HIS A 14 -29.98 24.14 -6.32
CA HIS A 14 -29.56 23.05 -7.20
C HIS A 14 -28.04 23.04 -7.39
N ASN A 15 -27.45 24.20 -7.68
CA ASN A 15 -26.00 24.33 -7.83
C ASN A 15 -25.26 24.02 -6.53
N ALA A 16 -25.78 24.46 -5.38
CA ALA A 16 -25.22 24.13 -4.07
C ALA A 16 -25.24 22.61 -3.80
N LEU A 17 -26.32 21.93 -4.18
CA LEU A 17 -26.44 20.47 -4.05
C LEU A 17 -25.45 19.72 -4.97
N LEU A 18 -25.27 20.18 -6.21
CA LEU A 18 -24.29 19.60 -7.13
C LEU A 18 -22.87 19.72 -6.58
N VAL A 19 -22.48 20.92 -6.13
CA VAL A 19 -21.17 21.15 -5.52
C VAL A 19 -20.98 20.30 -4.25
N GLN A 20 -22.03 20.18 -3.42
CA GLN A 20 -21.98 19.32 -2.23
C GLN A 20 -21.76 17.85 -2.60
N GLN A 21 -22.40 17.37 -3.67
CA GLN A 21 -22.23 16.00 -4.15
C GLN A 21 -20.81 15.75 -4.67
N GLU A 22 -20.25 16.67 -5.44
CA GLU A 22 -18.87 16.60 -5.93
C GLU A 22 -17.87 16.58 -4.77
N LEU A 23 -18.06 17.44 -3.77
CA LEU A 23 -17.22 17.47 -2.58
C LEU A 23 -17.28 16.15 -1.81
N ASN A 24 -18.47 15.58 -1.63
CA ASN A 24 -18.62 14.29 -0.95
C ASN A 24 -17.92 13.15 -1.71
N GLN A 25 -17.98 13.17 -3.05
CA GLN A 25 -17.27 12.20 -3.88
C GLN A 25 -15.75 12.34 -3.77
N ALA A 26 -15.24 13.57 -3.81
CA ALA A 26 -13.81 13.84 -3.65
C ALA A 26 -13.30 13.41 -2.26
N ILE A 27 -14.08 13.67 -1.20
CA ILE A 27 -13.75 13.23 0.16
C ILE A 27 -13.70 11.70 0.24
N ALA A 28 -14.68 11.00 -0.36
CA ALA A 28 -14.69 9.55 -0.39
C ALA A 28 -13.48 8.96 -1.13
N GLN A 29 -13.09 9.56 -2.25
CA GLN A 29 -11.89 9.15 -3.01
C GLN A 29 -10.62 9.35 -2.18
N LEU A 30 -10.43 10.51 -1.57
CA LEU A 30 -9.26 10.80 -0.72
C LEU A 30 -9.17 9.84 0.48
N MET A 31 -10.30 9.51 1.12
CA MET A 31 -10.32 8.53 2.21
C MET A 31 -9.89 7.14 1.72
N ALA A 32 -10.33 6.72 0.53
CA ALA A 32 -9.94 5.44 -0.05
C ALA A 32 -8.43 5.40 -0.37
N GLU A 33 -7.89 6.47 -0.96
CA GLU A 33 -6.45 6.60 -1.26
C GLU A 33 -5.61 6.57 0.02
N LEU A 34 -6.00 7.31 1.06
CA LEU A 34 -5.31 7.30 2.35
C LEU A 34 -5.32 5.92 3.00
N GLN A 35 -6.45 5.21 2.94
CA GLN A 35 -6.56 3.87 3.48
C GLN A 35 -5.69 2.87 2.70
N ALA A 36 -5.65 2.99 1.36
CA ALA A 36 -4.78 2.20 0.51
C ALA A 36 -3.30 2.47 0.83
N GLU A 37 -2.90 3.73 0.91
CA GLU A 37 -1.52 4.11 1.25
C GLU A 37 -1.10 3.59 2.62
N LYS A 38 -1.98 3.71 3.63
CA LYS A 38 -1.73 3.19 4.97
C LYS A 38 -1.50 1.68 4.96
N SER A 39 -2.35 0.94 4.25
CA SER A 39 -2.24 -0.51 4.18
C SER A 39 -0.98 -0.97 3.43
N GLU A 40 -0.59 -0.31 2.34
CA GLU A 40 0.61 -0.66 1.59
C GLU A 40 1.92 -0.30 2.32
N ASN A 41 1.88 0.72 3.19
CA ASN A 41 3.03 1.16 4.00
C ASN A 41 3.12 0.47 5.39
N GLN A 42 2.16 -0.37 5.75
CA GLN A 42 2.21 -1.10 7.01
C GLN A 42 3.07 -2.37 6.88
N TRP A 43 3.72 -2.77 7.97
CA TRP A 43 4.35 -4.09 8.07
C TRP A 43 3.26 -5.16 8.19
N SER A 44 3.25 -6.11 7.27
CA SER A 44 2.32 -7.24 7.24
C SER A 44 3.08 -8.57 7.28
N SER A 45 2.39 -9.67 7.56
CA SER A 45 2.95 -11.02 7.40
C SER A 45 3.38 -11.27 5.94
N LEU A 46 4.20 -12.31 5.71
CA LEU A 46 4.56 -12.72 4.34
C LEU A 46 3.33 -13.17 3.55
N GLU A 47 2.40 -13.84 4.22
CA GLU A 47 1.16 -14.35 3.63
C GLU A 47 0.27 -13.19 3.16
N ASP A 48 0.05 -12.19 4.03
CA ASP A 48 -0.77 -11.02 3.68
C ASP A 48 -0.06 -10.13 2.66
N GLY A 49 1.26 -9.99 2.77
CA GLY A 49 2.06 -9.27 1.79
C GLY A 49 2.01 -9.91 0.41
N ALA A 50 2.07 -11.24 0.32
CA ALA A 50 1.91 -11.97 -0.93
C ALA A 50 0.52 -11.78 -1.54
N LYS A 51 -0.54 -11.90 -0.72
CA LYS A 51 -1.92 -11.65 -1.17
C LYS A 51 -2.10 -10.23 -1.73
N ALA A 52 -1.53 -9.23 -1.06
CA ALA A 52 -1.63 -7.83 -1.48
C ALA A 52 -0.84 -7.50 -2.76
N LEU A 53 0.24 -8.25 -3.04
CA LEU A 53 1.00 -8.13 -4.30
C LEU A 53 0.26 -8.76 -5.49
N GLY A 54 -0.60 -9.76 -5.24
CA GLY A 54 -1.44 -10.39 -6.24
C GLY A 54 -1.26 -11.92 -6.32
N PRO A 55 -2.10 -12.61 -7.10
CA PRO A 55 -2.23 -14.07 -7.06
C PRO A 55 -1.00 -14.86 -7.53
N ILE A 56 -0.07 -14.20 -8.22
CA ILE A 56 1.18 -14.80 -8.70
C ILE A 56 2.22 -14.90 -7.56
N PHE A 57 2.10 -14.07 -6.52
CA PHE A 57 3.05 -14.02 -5.43
C PHE A 57 2.69 -15.00 -4.32
N SER A 58 3.70 -15.64 -3.74
CA SER A 58 3.56 -16.51 -2.57
C SER A 58 4.54 -16.11 -1.48
N ALA A 59 4.18 -16.39 -0.23
CA ALA A 59 5.08 -16.19 0.91
C ALA A 59 6.43 -16.90 0.72
N ARG A 60 6.41 -18.09 0.10
CA ARG A 60 7.62 -18.85 -0.25
C ARG A 60 8.51 -18.09 -1.24
N LYS A 61 7.93 -17.53 -2.31
CA LYS A 61 8.70 -16.75 -3.29
C LYS A 61 9.36 -15.53 -2.65
N ILE A 62 8.64 -14.81 -1.80
CA ILE A 62 9.17 -13.66 -1.08
C ILE A 62 10.30 -14.09 -0.15
N LEU A 63 10.13 -15.19 0.58
CA LEU A 63 11.19 -15.75 1.44
C LEU A 63 12.44 -16.15 0.66
N ASP A 64 12.27 -16.76 -0.51
CA ASP A 64 13.38 -17.13 -1.39
C ASP A 64 14.11 -15.87 -1.90
N ASP A 65 13.39 -14.79 -2.19
CA ASP A 65 13.98 -13.50 -2.57
C ASP A 65 14.70 -12.79 -1.42
N ILE A 66 14.22 -12.94 -0.18
CA ILE A 66 14.95 -12.51 1.03
C ILE A 66 16.28 -13.26 1.12
N LYS A 67 16.24 -14.60 1.02
CA LYS A 67 17.45 -15.45 1.12
C LYS A 67 18.44 -15.20 -0.01
N ALA A 68 17.93 -14.94 -1.22
CA ALA A 68 18.75 -14.62 -2.39
C ALA A 68 19.35 -13.19 -2.34
N GLY A 69 18.94 -12.37 -1.37
CA GLY A 69 19.45 -11.01 -1.17
C GLY A 69 18.79 -9.97 -2.08
N TYR A 70 17.69 -10.28 -2.75
CA TYR A 70 16.97 -9.28 -3.57
C TYR A 70 16.18 -8.27 -2.72
N LEU A 71 16.00 -8.56 -1.43
CA LEU A 71 15.28 -7.72 -0.49
C LEU A 71 16.21 -7.23 0.61
N LYS A 72 16.19 -5.92 0.85
CA LYS A 72 16.93 -5.22 1.91
C LYS A 72 16.20 -5.23 3.26
N TYR A 73 16.88 -5.64 4.32
CA TYR A 73 16.41 -5.59 5.70
C TYR A 73 16.13 -4.14 6.15
N GLY A 74 15.09 -3.94 6.97
CA GLY A 74 14.64 -2.62 7.45
C GLY A 74 13.90 -1.77 6.41
N THR A 75 13.98 -2.12 5.12
CA THR A 75 13.27 -1.43 4.03
C THR A 75 12.13 -2.27 3.48
N HIS A 76 12.44 -3.51 3.07
CA HIS A 76 11.48 -4.42 2.44
C HIS A 76 10.91 -5.42 3.44
N TYR A 77 11.75 -5.86 4.39
CA TYR A 77 11.37 -6.83 5.42
C TYR A 77 12.06 -6.54 6.75
N ILE A 78 11.46 -7.01 7.83
CA ILE A 78 12.01 -7.01 9.20
C ILE A 78 11.86 -8.40 9.81
N ASP A 79 12.72 -8.73 10.77
CA ASP A 79 12.65 -9.96 11.55
C ASP A 79 11.68 -9.74 12.72
N THR A 80 10.65 -10.56 12.80
CA THR A 80 9.64 -10.56 13.85
C THR A 80 9.65 -11.88 14.64
N SER A 81 10.75 -12.64 14.54
CA SER A 81 10.90 -13.90 15.26
C SER A 81 11.11 -13.69 16.75
N ASN A 82 10.54 -14.61 17.53
CA ASN A 82 10.73 -14.68 18.98
C ASN A 82 11.81 -15.73 19.35
N GLY A 83 12.78 -15.97 18.47
CA GLY A 83 13.93 -16.86 18.72
C GLY A 83 13.83 -18.31 18.23
N ASN A 84 12.63 -18.88 18.06
CA ASN A 84 12.48 -20.30 17.67
C ASN A 84 12.32 -20.55 16.16
N ARG A 85 11.75 -19.60 15.41
CA ARG A 85 11.56 -19.71 13.97
C ARG A 85 11.66 -18.33 13.34
N PRO A 86 12.48 -18.13 12.29
CA PRO A 86 12.54 -16.85 11.58
C PRO A 86 11.17 -16.55 10.97
N THR A 87 10.54 -15.50 11.47
CA THR A 87 9.29 -14.93 10.98
C THR A 87 9.63 -13.56 10.46
N TYR A 88 9.13 -13.21 9.28
CA TYR A 88 9.39 -11.91 8.69
C TYR A 88 8.08 -11.16 8.47
N ALA A 89 8.13 -9.85 8.69
CA ALA A 89 7.11 -8.95 8.20
C ALA A 89 7.66 -8.16 7.02
N VAL A 90 6.79 -7.79 6.08
CA VAL A 90 7.15 -7.09 4.84
C VAL A 90 6.31 -5.83 4.64
N LYS A 91 6.85 -4.89 3.87
CA LYS A 91 6.15 -3.68 3.44
C LYS A 91 5.77 -3.80 1.97
N VAL A 92 4.47 -3.91 1.68
CA VAL A 92 3.95 -4.20 0.34
C VAL A 92 4.39 -3.15 -0.69
N LYS A 93 4.29 -1.85 -0.36
CA LYS A 93 4.72 -0.76 -1.25
C LYS A 93 6.19 -0.89 -1.66
N ALA A 94 7.04 -1.29 -0.72
CA ALA A 94 8.47 -1.47 -0.97
C ALA A 94 8.73 -2.70 -1.84
N LEU A 95 8.03 -3.81 -1.58
CA LEU A 95 8.14 -5.01 -2.41
C LEU A 95 7.65 -4.79 -3.85
N ARG A 96 6.54 -4.07 -4.04
CA ARG A 96 6.00 -3.76 -5.37
C ARG A 96 7.05 -3.09 -6.26
N LYS A 97 7.75 -2.07 -5.73
CA LYS A 97 8.85 -1.38 -6.42
C LYS A 97 10.01 -2.31 -6.82
N VAL A 98 10.30 -3.33 -6.01
CA VAL A 98 11.32 -4.34 -6.37
C VAL A 98 10.81 -5.23 -7.50
N TYR A 99 9.55 -5.64 -7.44
CA TYR A 99 8.95 -6.57 -8.39
C TYR A 99 8.54 -5.95 -9.73
N GLU A 100 8.35 -4.62 -9.79
CA GLU A 100 8.25 -3.84 -11.03
C GLU A 100 9.51 -3.97 -11.91
N ASN A 101 10.67 -4.19 -11.28
CA ASN A 101 11.90 -4.45 -12.00
C ASN A 101 12.01 -5.92 -12.42
N LEU A 102 12.47 -6.12 -13.66
CA LEU A 102 12.80 -7.45 -14.18
C LEU A 102 13.79 -8.15 -13.24
N PRO A 103 13.65 -9.47 -13.00
CA PRO A 103 14.51 -10.21 -12.07
C PRO A 103 16.01 -9.99 -12.27
N GLU A 104 16.45 -9.88 -13.53
CA GLU A 104 17.85 -9.68 -13.91
C GLU A 104 18.38 -8.28 -13.56
N LYS A 105 17.49 -7.29 -13.44
CA LYS A 105 17.82 -5.90 -13.12
C LYS A 105 17.69 -5.59 -11.63
N ARG A 106 17.28 -6.57 -10.81
CA ARG A 106 17.11 -6.35 -9.37
C ARG A 106 18.46 -6.24 -8.70
N GLN A 107 18.62 -5.16 -7.94
CA GLN A 107 19.78 -4.99 -7.08
C GLN A 107 19.82 -6.07 -6.02
N ARG A 108 20.97 -6.74 -5.89
CA ARG A 108 21.25 -7.63 -4.76
C ARG A 108 21.87 -6.83 -3.62
N TYR A 109 21.30 -7.00 -2.45
CA TYR A 109 21.83 -6.53 -1.19
C TYR A 109 22.69 -7.66 -0.60
N ARG A 110 23.85 -7.30 -0.04
CA ARG A 110 24.59 -8.26 0.77
C ARG A 110 23.69 -8.69 1.93
N PRO A 111 23.71 -9.98 2.32
CA PRO A 111 23.04 -10.42 3.53
C PRO A 111 23.49 -9.51 4.67
N HIS A 112 22.54 -9.10 5.51
CA HIS A 112 22.93 -8.47 6.77
C HIS A 112 23.77 -9.50 7.52
N ASP A 113 25.07 -9.24 7.69
CA ASP A 113 25.87 -9.99 8.64
C ASP A 113 25.17 -9.84 9.97
N LYS A 114 24.54 -10.91 10.45
CA LYS A 114 24.11 -10.98 11.84
C LYS A 114 25.41 -10.95 12.64
N LYS A 115 25.91 -9.77 12.99
CA LYS A 115 26.78 -9.66 14.15
C LYS A 115 25.92 -10.09 15.32
N SER A 116 26.07 -11.36 15.70
CA SER A 116 25.57 -11.94 16.94
C SER A 116 25.88 -10.96 18.07
N ALA A 117 24.83 -10.48 18.73
CA ALA A 117 24.93 -9.94 20.07
C ALA A 117 24.72 -11.11 21.05
#